data_AF-A0A946YIC0-F1
#
_entry.id   AF-A0A946YIC0-F1
#
_cell.length_a   1.000
_cell.length_b   1.000
_cell.length_c   1.000
_cell.angle_alpha   90.00
_cell.angle_beta   90.00
_cell.angle_gamma   90.00
#
_symmetry.space_group_name_H-M   'P 1'
#
loop_
_entity.id
_entity.type
_entity.pdbx_description
1 polymer ?
#
loop_
_entity_poly.entity_id
_entity_poly.type
_entity_poly.pdbx_seq_one_letter_code
_entity_poly.pdbx_strand_id
1 'polypeptide(L)'
;MKKFGFIAALIFSLAACAADDNPNGGIATGMLQTRDYIVTMYAGSSGPLYSVRSLDGTVLDRDISIDTMVARYPDLNHLKDNDNIDWAGVDEQLFER
;
A
#
# COMPACT_ATOMS: atom_id res chain seq x y z
N MET A 1 -43.29 4.76 -42.41
CA MET A 1 -42.21 3.78 -42.22
C MET A 1 -41.33 4.29 -41.09
N LYS A 2 -41.23 3.56 -39.97
CA LYS A 2 -40.52 3.97 -38.74
C LYS A 2 -39.01 3.79 -38.94
N LYS A 3 -38.21 4.83 -38.71
CA LYS A 3 -36.73 4.74 -38.61
C LYS A 3 -36.35 4.80 -37.13
N PHE A 4 -35.86 3.68 -36.59
CA PHE A 4 -35.27 3.58 -35.26
C PHE A 4 -33.86 3.00 -35.39
N GLY A 5 -32.97 3.42 -34.49
CA GLY A 5 -31.66 2.83 -34.25
C GLY A 5 -30.57 3.55 -35.02
N PHE A 6 -29.50 4.05 -34.39
CA PHE A 6 -28.74 3.40 -33.33
C PHE A 6 -28.00 4.48 -32.50
N ILE A 7 -28.27 4.56 -31.18
CA ILE A 7 -27.43 5.33 -30.26
C ILE A 7 -26.33 4.37 -29.79
N ALA A 8 -25.11 4.56 -30.30
CA ALA A 8 -23.93 3.89 -29.79
C ALA A 8 -23.57 4.50 -28.42
N ALA A 9 -24.07 3.89 -27.34
CA ALA A 9 -23.63 4.19 -25.99
C ALA A 9 -22.25 3.56 -25.81
N LEU A 10 -21.20 4.35 -26.04
CA LEU A 10 -19.83 4.02 -25.67
C LEU A 10 -19.74 4.09 -24.14
N ILE A 11 -20.02 2.98 -23.46
CA ILE A 11 -19.81 2.84 -22.02
C ILE A 11 -18.30 2.74 -21.80
N PHE A 12 -17.67 3.91 -21.67
CA PHE A 12 -16.27 4.03 -21.28
C PHE A 12 -16.19 3.67 -19.79
N SER A 13 -15.96 2.38 -19.51
CA SER A 13 -15.77 1.88 -18.16
C SER A 13 -14.44 2.44 -17.64
N LEU A 14 -14.51 3.60 -16.97
CA LEU A 14 -13.45 4.09 -16.10
C LEU A 14 -13.27 3.06 -14.99
N ALA A 15 -12.39 2.09 -15.21
CA ALA A 15 -11.83 1.30 -14.14
C ALA A 15 -11.11 2.29 -13.23
N ALA A 16 -11.72 2.58 -12.08
CA ALA A 16 -11.13 3.39 -11.04
C ALA A 16 -9.81 2.73 -10.61
N CYS A 17 -8.68 3.26 -11.10
CA CYS A 17 -7.41 3.08 -10.42
C CYS A 17 -7.58 3.76 -9.06
N ALA A 18 -7.90 2.97 -8.03
CA ALA A 18 -7.82 3.44 -6.66
C ALA A 18 -6.34 3.72 -6.37
N ALA A 19 -5.97 5.00 -6.48
CA ALA A 19 -4.70 5.46 -5.96
C ALA A 19 -4.61 5.09 -4.48
N ASP A 20 -3.43 4.69 -4.04
CA ASP A 20 -3.16 4.39 -2.63
C ASP A 20 -3.18 5.70 -1.84
N ASP A 21 -4.38 6.17 -1.50
CA ASP A 21 -4.56 7.37 -0.70
C ASP A 21 -4.20 7.02 0.75
N ASN A 22 -2.94 7.18 1.15
CA ASN A 22 -2.57 7.21 2.57
C ASN A 22 -3.05 8.55 3.16
N PRO A 23 -4.07 8.57 4.05
CA PRO A 23 -4.63 9.81 4.59
C PRO A 23 -3.64 10.63 5.42
N ASN A 24 -2.56 10.00 5.90
CA ASN A 24 -1.53 10.67 6.68
C ASN A 24 -0.41 11.30 5.84
N GLY A 25 -0.52 11.27 4.50
CA GLY A 25 0.36 12.01 3.59
C GLY A 25 1.82 11.56 3.61
N GLY A 26 2.12 10.41 4.21
CA GLY A 26 3.46 9.84 4.22
C GLY A 26 3.89 9.45 2.82
N ILE A 27 5.16 9.70 2.50
CA ILE A 27 5.76 9.21 1.25
C ILE A 27 5.96 7.70 1.41
N ALA A 28 5.34 6.91 0.52
CA ALA A 28 5.59 5.48 0.46
C ALA A 28 7.06 5.27 0.09
N THR A 29 7.80 4.68 1.02
CA THR A 29 9.23 4.40 0.86
C THR A 29 9.45 3.04 0.22
N GLY A 30 8.58 2.07 0.48
CA GLY A 30 8.64 0.77 -0.20
C GLY A 30 7.38 -0.05 -0.07
N MET A 31 7.29 -1.10 -0.88
CA MET A 31 6.16 -2.01 -0.90
C MET A 31 6.65 -3.46 -1.04
N LEU A 32 6.11 -4.34 -0.21
CA LEU A 32 6.34 -5.77 -0.24
C LEU A 32 5.03 -6.49 -0.46
N GLN A 33 5.00 -7.37 -1.45
CA GLN A 33 3.90 -8.31 -1.62
C GLN A 33 4.31 -9.67 -1.08
N THR A 34 3.52 -10.19 -0.14
CA THR A 34 3.63 -11.55 0.38
C THR A 34 2.59 -12.45 -0.30
N ARG A 35 2.48 -13.71 0.15
CA ARG A 35 1.43 -14.61 -0.35
C ARG A 35 0.03 -14.08 -0.09
N ASP A 36 -0.19 -13.41 1.04
CA ASP A 36 -1.54 -13.10 1.52
C ASP A 36 -1.80 -11.58 1.64
N TYR A 37 -0.74 -10.77 1.66
CA TYR A 37 -0.80 -9.33 1.94
C TYR A 37 0.09 -8.49 1.03
N ILE A 38 -0.31 -7.24 0.83
CA ILE A 38 0.54 -6.15 0.34
C ILE A 38 0.83 -5.25 1.54
N VAL A 39 2.12 -5.08 1.85
CA VAL A 39 2.61 -4.23 2.94
C VAL A 39 3.30 -3.03 2.33
N THR A 40 2.80 -1.83 2.61
CA THR A 40 3.42 -0.57 2.19
C THR A 40 4.01 0.10 3.41
N MET A 41 5.28 0.50 3.31
CA MET A 41 5.97 1.26 4.34
C MET A 41 6.06 2.72 3.92
N TYR A 42 5.85 3.62 4.88
CA TYR A 42 5.90 5.06 4.70
C TYR A 42 6.90 5.68 5.68
N ALA A 43 7.57 6.75 5.24
CA ALA A 43 8.37 7.58 6.14
C ALA A 43 7.44 8.38 7.07
N GLY A 44 7.48 8.08 8.36
CA GLY A 44 6.79 8.85 9.41
C GLY A 44 7.76 9.75 10.17
N SER A 45 7.24 10.81 10.78
CA SER A 45 8.03 11.79 11.54
C SER A 45 8.71 11.22 12.79
N SER A 46 8.19 10.12 13.33
CA SER A 46 8.71 9.44 14.53
C SER A 46 9.30 8.05 14.22
N GLY A 47 9.44 7.70 12.94
CA GLY A 47 9.84 6.37 12.49
C GLY A 47 8.95 5.84 11.35
N PRO A 48 9.30 4.66 10.80
CA PRO A 48 8.53 4.05 9.71
C PRO A 48 7.13 3.64 10.16
N LEU A 49 6.17 3.82 9.27
CA LEU A 49 4.78 3.41 9.44
C LEU A 49 4.40 2.42 8.35
N TYR A 50 3.49 1.50 8.67
CA TYR A 50 3.11 0.41 7.78
C TYR A 50 1.61 0.41 7.52
N SER A 51 1.24 0.08 6.29
CA SER A 51 -0.11 -0.21 5.85
C SER A 51 -0.16 -1.64 5.36
N VAL A 52 -1.20 -2.38 5.75
CA VAL A 52 -1.41 -3.77 5.34
C VAL A 52 -2.70 -3.84 4.56
N ARG A 53 -2.62 -4.39 3.35
CA ARG A 53 -3.76 -4.65 2.48
C ARG A 53 -3.81 -6.13 2.13
N SER A 54 -4.99 -6.66 1.87
CA SER A 54 -5.13 -7.94 1.16
C SER A 54 -4.76 -7.78 -0.31
N LEU A 55 -4.53 -8.91 -1.00
CA LEU A 55 -4.18 -8.90 -2.43
C LEU A 55 -5.27 -8.33 -3.35
N ASP A 56 -6.53 -8.30 -2.90
CA ASP A 56 -7.63 -7.66 -3.62
C ASP A 56 -7.66 -6.13 -3.45
N GLY A 57 -6.72 -5.56 -2.67
CA GLY A 57 -6.59 -4.14 -2.41
C GLY A 57 -7.38 -3.64 -1.21
N THR A 58 -8.13 -4.51 -0.51
CA THR A 58 -8.83 -4.12 0.73
C THR A 58 -7.83 -3.75 1.80
N VAL A 59 -8.02 -2.58 2.40
CA VAL A 59 -7.13 -2.10 3.46
C VAL A 59 -7.53 -2.73 4.78
N LEU A 60 -6.58 -3.41 5.42
CA LEU A 60 -6.77 -4.10 6.69
C LEU A 60 -6.31 -3.22 7.86
N ASP A 61 -5.17 -2.56 7.70
CA ASP A 61 -4.61 -1.62 8.67
C ASP A 61 -3.83 -0.50 7.99
N ARG A 62 -3.75 0.66 8.64
CA ARG A 62 -2.99 1.84 8.18
C ARG A 62 -2.20 2.45 9.32
N ASP A 63 -1.03 2.98 8.98
CA ASP A 63 -0.20 3.82 9.84
C ASP A 63 0.10 3.20 11.22
N ILE A 64 0.40 1.90 11.19
CA ILE A 64 0.79 1.13 12.38
C ILE A 64 2.31 1.01 12.46
N SER A 65 2.83 0.89 13.68
CA SER A 65 4.25 0.55 13.90
C SER A 65 4.53 -0.89 13.47
N ILE A 66 5.80 -1.21 13.23
CA ILE A 66 6.23 -2.57 12.93
C ILE A 66 5.83 -3.56 14.04
N ASP A 67 5.94 -3.16 15.31
CA ASP A 67 5.55 -3.98 16.46
C ASP A 67 4.05 -4.31 16.45
N THR A 68 3.22 -3.32 16.10
CA THR A 68 1.77 -3.52 16.01
C THR A 68 1.43 -4.41 14.82
N MET A 69 2.12 -4.23 13.69
CA MET A 69 1.95 -5.05 12.50
C MET A 69 2.27 -6.52 12.80
N VAL A 70 3.44 -6.83 13.35
CA VAL A 70 3.82 -8.23 13.61
C VAL A 70 2.97 -8.87 14.71
N ALA A 71 2.45 -8.09 15.67
CA ALA A 71 1.53 -8.60 16.68
C ALA A 71 0.17 -9.01 16.09
N ARG A 72 -0.31 -8.31 15.04
CA ARG A 72 -1.60 -8.59 14.38
C ARG A 72 -1.48 -9.55 13.20
N TYR A 73 -0.34 -9.55 12.53
CA TYR A 73 -0.03 -10.36 11.36
C TYR A 73 1.27 -11.14 11.63
N PRO A 74 1.23 -12.22 12.43
CA PRO A 74 2.43 -12.94 12.88
C PRO A 74 3.28 -13.50 11.74
N ASP A 75 2.67 -13.81 10.61
CA ASP A 75 3.36 -14.28 9.40
C ASP A 75 4.32 -13.22 8.82
N LEU A 76 4.12 -11.95 9.17
CA LEU A 76 4.99 -10.82 8.82
C LEU A 76 6.15 -10.61 9.81
N ASN A 77 6.33 -11.45 10.83
CA ASN A 77 7.38 -11.25 11.84
C ASN A 77 8.79 -11.21 11.25
N HIS A 78 9.02 -11.94 10.15
CA HIS A 78 10.29 -11.91 9.42
C HIS A 78 10.67 -10.52 8.87
N LEU A 79 9.71 -9.59 8.78
CA LEU A 79 9.97 -8.20 8.38
C LEU A 79 10.56 -7.37 9.51
N LYS A 80 10.39 -7.79 10.76
CA LYS A 80 11.00 -7.16 11.94
C LYS A 80 12.45 -7.58 12.12
N ASP A 81 12.75 -8.84 11.82
CA ASP A 81 14.08 -9.41 12.01
C ASP A 81 15.03 -9.11 10.83
N ASN A 82 14.50 -8.70 9.68
CA ASN A 82 15.29 -8.03 8.66
C ASN A 82 15.55 -6.59 9.13
N ASP A 83 16.60 -6.41 9.95
CA ASP A 83 17.17 -5.13 10.39
C ASP A 83 17.35 -4.12 9.23
N ASN A 84 17.38 -4.63 7.99
CA ASN A 84 17.38 -3.82 6.81
C ASN A 84 15.96 -3.64 6.25
N ILE A 85 15.52 -2.40 6.39
CA ILE A 85 14.64 -1.66 5.48
C ILE A 85 15.21 -1.62 4.02
N ASP A 86 16.06 -2.59 3.63
CA ASP A 86 16.66 -2.73 2.29
C ASP A 86 15.60 -3.05 1.24
N TRP A 87 14.59 -3.85 1.58
CA TRP A 87 13.53 -4.19 0.65
C TRP A 87 12.70 -2.97 0.22
N ALA A 88 12.68 -1.95 1.08
CA ALA A 88 12.00 -0.70 0.83
C ALA A 88 12.96 0.42 0.41
N GLY A 89 14.23 0.12 0.15
CA GLY A 89 15.20 1.10 -0.34
C GLY A 89 15.42 2.30 0.57
N VAL A 90 15.15 2.18 1.88
CA VAL A 90 15.52 3.22 2.85
C VAL A 90 16.94 2.92 3.30
N ASP A 91 17.86 3.08 2.36
CA ASP A 91 19.27 3.16 2.68
C ASP A 91 19.48 4.45 3.51
N GLU A 92 20.39 4.38 4.47
CA GLU A 92 20.62 5.28 5.61
C GLU A 92 20.85 6.79 5.26
N GLN A 93 20.79 7.16 3.99
CA GLN A 93 21.10 8.47 3.44
C GLN A 93 20.00 9.55 3.61
N LEU A 94 18.79 9.19 4.07
CA LEU A 94 17.70 10.16 4.23
C LEU A 94 17.71 10.94 5.56
N PHE A 95 18.55 10.56 6.52
CA PHE A 95 18.62 11.22 7.84
C PHE A 95 19.88 12.09 8.05
N GLU A 96 20.76 12.23 7.06
CA GLU A 96 21.99 13.04 7.13
C GLU A 96 21.96 14.35 6.31
N ARG A 97 20.80 15.00 6.14
CA ARG A 97 20.73 16.35 5.55
C ARG A 97 19.97 17.36 6.39
#